data_AF-X5Y325-F1
#
_entry.id   AF-X5Y325-F1
#
_cell.length_a   1.000
_cell.length_b   1.000
_cell.length_c   1.000
_cell.angle_alpha   90.00
_cell.angle_beta   90.00
_cell.angle_gamma   90.00
#
_symmetry.space_group_name_H-M   'P 1'
#
loop_
_entity.id
_entity.type
_entity.pdbx_description
1 polymer ?
#
loop_
_entity_poly.entity_id
_entity_poly.type
_entity_poly.pdbx_seq_one_letter_code
_entity_poly.pdbx_strand_id
1 'polypeptide(L)'
;MTTTTRRQHITTLLVDGDLFAYQMACGVEKPFEFDGHFILSADADTGKENLDSMFAGFMEKLDADRIIVCLSDTENFRKKVLPTYKSNRDGIRRPMILGALKEHIEANYETFTRPTLEADDVLGILLTNPKVIPGEKIVVTEDKDLRSVPGLHWNPKKDTKPVRVSVAQADREFYAQTLSGDMVDGYGGCPNIGYVRSREIVDEGRLLVRTEDEIKRGKNAGQTRVQWLAQAGHGDLWECIVSHYEKAGLTEADALAAARVARILRTEDYDYKKKEPILWQPYS
;
A
#
# COMPACT_ATOMS: atom_id res chain seq x y z
N MET A 1 27.14 39.62 -11.71
CA MET A 1 26.53 39.50 -10.37
C MET A 1 25.17 38.87 -10.53
N THR A 2 25.07 37.57 -10.29
CA THR A 2 23.81 36.86 -10.09
C THR A 2 24.07 35.93 -8.92
N THR A 3 23.80 36.44 -7.72
CA THR A 3 23.77 35.66 -6.50
C THR A 3 22.71 34.58 -6.65
N THR A 4 23.14 33.35 -6.92
CA THR A 4 22.30 32.16 -6.82
C THR A 4 21.91 32.01 -5.36
N THR A 5 20.70 32.47 -5.02
CA THR A 5 20.09 32.24 -3.71
C THR A 5 20.03 30.72 -3.52
N ARG A 6 20.83 30.19 -2.60
CA ARG A 6 20.82 28.77 -2.23
C ARG A 6 19.39 28.43 -1.78
N ARG A 7 18.65 27.61 -2.52
CA ARG A 7 17.34 27.09 -2.07
C ARG A 7 17.54 26.49 -0.68
N GLN A 8 16.88 27.06 0.33
CA GLN A 8 17.01 26.59 1.72
C GLN A 8 16.20 25.33 2.00
N HIS A 9 15.34 24.91 1.07
CA HIS A 9 14.54 23.70 1.17
C HIS A 9 14.79 22.85 -0.08
N ILE A 10 15.22 21.61 0.13
CA ILE A 10 15.34 20.57 -0.90
C ILE A 10 14.04 19.78 -0.88
N THR A 11 13.42 19.62 -2.05
CA THR A 11 12.25 18.75 -2.25
C THR A 11 12.68 17.49 -2.99
N THR A 12 12.46 16.33 -2.39
CA THR A 12 12.77 15.01 -2.98
C THR A 12 11.48 14.27 -3.33
N LEU A 13 11.36 13.81 -4.58
CA LEU A 13 10.31 12.89 -4.99
C LEU A 13 10.73 11.45 -4.67
N LEU A 14 9.83 10.72 -4.01
CA LEU A 14 9.96 9.29 -3.76
C LEU A 14 8.97 8.58 -4.70
N VAL A 15 9.47 7.91 -5.72
CA VAL A 15 8.66 7.43 -6.85
C VAL A 15 8.49 5.92 -6.79
N ASP A 16 7.27 5.45 -7.01
CA ASP A 16 6.95 4.03 -7.17
C ASP A 16 7.44 3.51 -8.53
N GLY A 17 8.67 2.98 -8.55
CA GLY A 17 9.31 2.53 -9.78
C GLY A 17 8.62 1.31 -10.39
N ASP A 18 8.13 0.40 -9.56
CA ASP A 18 7.46 -0.82 -10.02
C ASP A 18 6.16 -0.51 -10.75
N LEU A 19 5.33 0.37 -10.18
CA LEU A 19 4.08 0.82 -10.79
C LEU A 19 4.31 1.51 -12.13
N PHE A 20 5.20 2.51 -12.16
CA PHE A 20 5.40 3.33 -13.34
C PHE A 20 6.12 2.57 -14.46
N ALA A 21 7.09 1.69 -14.14
CA ALA A 21 7.67 0.79 -15.12
C ALA A 21 6.62 -0.16 -15.71
N TYR A 22 5.73 -0.72 -14.89
CA TYR A 22 4.63 -1.56 -15.36
C TYR A 22 3.70 -0.81 -16.32
N GLN A 23 3.29 0.41 -15.95
CA GLN A 23 2.40 1.22 -16.78
C GLN A 23 3.03 1.59 -18.12
N MET A 24 4.30 2.00 -18.14
CA MET A 24 5.01 2.33 -19.38
C MET A 24 5.19 1.09 -20.26
N ALA A 25 5.55 -0.05 -19.67
CA ALA A 25 5.68 -1.30 -20.40
C ALA A 25 4.35 -1.74 -21.04
N CYS A 26 3.23 -1.64 -20.30
CA CYS A 26 1.90 -1.89 -20.87
C CYS A 26 1.56 -0.90 -22.00
N GLY A 27 1.89 0.38 -21.85
CA GLY A 27 1.51 1.42 -22.81
C GLY A 27 2.15 1.29 -24.19
N VAL A 28 3.33 0.68 -24.27
CA VAL A 28 4.06 0.49 -25.55
C VAL A 28 3.89 -0.91 -26.14
N GLU A 29 3.26 -1.82 -25.41
CA GLU A 29 3.04 -3.19 -25.86
C GLU A 29 1.80 -3.27 -26.77
N LYS A 30 2.01 -3.66 -28.03
CA LYS A 30 0.98 -3.64 -29.07
C LYS A 30 0.95 -4.95 -29.84
N PRO A 31 -0.25 -5.53 -30.07
CA PRO A 31 -0.40 -6.63 -30.99
C PRO A 31 -0.26 -6.11 -32.43
N PHE A 32 0.52 -6.82 -33.22
CA PHE A 32 0.63 -6.64 -34.66
C PHE A 32 0.05 -7.89 -35.33
N GLU A 33 -0.87 -7.71 -36.27
CA GLU A 33 -1.43 -8.79 -37.07
C GLU A 33 -0.82 -8.76 -38.48
N PHE A 34 -0.39 -9.91 -38.98
CA PHE A 34 -0.04 -10.09 -40.38
C PHE A 34 -0.44 -11.49 -40.83
N ASP A 35 -1.20 -11.58 -41.93
CA ASP A 35 -1.74 -12.83 -42.48
C ASP A 35 -2.43 -13.74 -41.44
N GLY A 36 -3.20 -13.15 -40.52
CA GLY A 36 -3.90 -13.88 -39.44
C GLY A 36 -2.99 -14.34 -38.29
N HIS A 37 -1.70 -14.03 -38.31
CA HIS A 37 -0.79 -14.26 -37.19
C HIS A 37 -0.67 -13.03 -36.30
N PHE A 38 -0.84 -13.22 -35.00
CA PHE A 38 -0.66 -12.16 -34.00
C PHE A 38 0.72 -12.25 -33.35
N ILE A 39 1.47 -11.15 -33.43
CA ILE A 39 2.76 -10.97 -32.76
C ILE A 39 2.60 -9.85 -31.75
N LEU A 40 2.94 -10.11 -30.49
CA LEU A 40 3.03 -9.06 -29.48
C LEU A 40 4.39 -8.39 -29.60
N SER A 41 4.40 -7.07 -29.76
CA SER A 41 5.62 -6.26 -29.92
C SER A 41 5.64 -5.15 -28.86
N ALA A 42 6.84 -4.78 -28.41
CA ALA A 42 7.05 -3.64 -27.53
C ALA A 42 8.44 -3.08 -27.80
N ASP A 43 8.53 -1.78 -28.05
CA ASP A 43 9.81 -1.09 -28.21
C ASP A 43 10.30 -0.59 -26.84
N ALA A 44 11.43 -1.16 -26.40
CA ALA A 44 12.02 -0.83 -25.12
C ALA A 44 12.52 0.61 -25.08
N ASP A 45 13.04 1.14 -26.18
CA ASP A 45 13.63 2.50 -26.19
C ASP A 45 12.53 3.56 -26.11
N THR A 46 11.43 3.39 -26.88
CA THR A 46 10.21 4.19 -26.68
C THR A 46 9.70 4.11 -25.23
N GLY A 47 9.74 2.92 -24.62
CA GLY A 47 9.33 2.74 -23.22
C GLY A 47 10.19 3.54 -22.23
N LYS A 48 11.51 3.55 -22.42
CA LYS A 48 12.47 4.31 -21.60
C LYS A 48 12.29 5.81 -21.78
N GLU A 49 12.17 6.28 -23.02
CA GLU A 49 11.96 7.70 -23.33
C GLU A 49 10.66 8.24 -22.70
N ASN A 50 9.58 7.44 -22.72
CA ASN A 50 8.32 7.78 -22.08
C ASN A 50 8.45 7.84 -20.55
N LEU A 51 9.16 6.88 -19.95
CA LEU A 51 9.42 6.86 -18.51
C LEU A 51 10.23 8.10 -18.08
N ASP A 52 11.30 8.41 -18.80
CA ASP A 52 12.17 9.56 -18.51
C ASP A 52 11.40 10.88 -18.65
N SER A 53 10.60 11.01 -19.72
CA SER A 53 9.75 12.17 -19.93
C SER A 53 8.71 12.34 -18.82
N MET A 54 8.14 11.23 -18.33
CA MET A 54 7.20 11.25 -17.23
C MET A 54 7.86 11.70 -15.91
N PHE A 55 9.05 11.15 -15.58
CA PHE A 55 9.79 11.54 -14.38
C PHE A 55 10.25 13.01 -14.44
N ALA A 56 10.72 13.48 -15.61
CA ALA A 56 11.02 14.89 -15.83
C ALA A 56 9.76 15.77 -15.63
N GLY A 57 8.61 15.34 -16.15
CA GLY A 57 7.33 16.01 -15.94
C GLY A 57 6.91 16.09 -14.47
N PHE A 58 7.16 15.04 -13.67
CA PHE A 58 6.91 15.07 -12.22
C PHE A 58 7.80 16.08 -11.50
N MET A 59 9.10 16.07 -11.84
CA MET A 59 10.09 16.99 -11.28
C MET A 59 9.73 18.46 -11.56
N GLU A 60 9.35 18.76 -12.81
CA GLU A 60 8.90 20.11 -13.21
C GLU A 60 7.59 20.49 -12.49
N LYS A 61 6.60 19.59 -12.51
CA LYS A 61 5.27 19.86 -11.94
C LYS A 61 5.31 20.16 -10.44
N LEU A 62 6.18 19.48 -9.72
CA LEU A 62 6.32 19.60 -8.27
C LEU A 62 7.47 20.50 -7.84
N ASP A 63 8.19 21.12 -8.80
CA ASP A 63 9.35 21.98 -8.55
C ASP A 63 10.39 21.30 -7.64
N ALA A 64 10.65 20.02 -7.90
CA ALA A 64 11.50 19.18 -7.07
C ALA A 64 12.98 19.23 -7.50
N ASP A 65 13.89 19.03 -6.55
CA ASP A 65 15.33 19.11 -6.78
C ASP A 65 15.99 17.73 -6.93
N ARG A 66 15.32 16.67 -6.45
CA ARG A 66 15.83 15.30 -6.48
C ARG A 66 14.69 14.30 -6.70
N ILE A 67 15.00 13.20 -7.38
CA ILE A 67 14.14 12.04 -7.55
C ILE A 67 14.84 10.79 -7.04
N ILE A 68 14.13 9.97 -6.27
CA ILE A 68 14.57 8.65 -5.83
C ILE A 68 13.48 7.66 -6.22
N VAL A 69 13.86 6.59 -6.91
CA VAL A 69 12.93 5.58 -7.42
C VAL A 69 13.03 4.32 -6.55
N CYS A 70 11.93 3.93 -5.93
CA CYS A 70 11.86 2.73 -5.10
C CYS A 70 11.44 1.53 -5.94
N LEU A 71 12.14 0.40 -5.76
CA LEU A 71 11.87 -0.85 -6.48
C LEU A 71 11.66 -1.98 -5.47
N SER A 72 10.82 -2.94 -5.85
CA SER A 72 10.60 -4.13 -5.02
C SER A 72 11.77 -5.10 -5.13
N ASP A 73 12.10 -5.74 -4.02
CA ASP A 73 12.98 -6.90 -4.02
C ASP A 73 12.28 -8.13 -4.64
N THR A 74 13.06 -9.14 -5.01
CA THR A 74 12.51 -10.39 -5.58
C THR A 74 11.80 -11.23 -4.52
N GLU A 75 12.22 -11.11 -3.26
CA GLU A 75 11.58 -11.76 -2.11
C GLU A 75 10.55 -10.84 -1.47
N ASN A 76 9.51 -11.42 -0.86
CA ASN A 76 8.47 -10.66 -0.18
C ASN A 76 8.15 -11.28 1.19
N PHE A 77 8.36 -10.52 2.27
CA PHE A 77 8.09 -10.97 3.64
C PHE A 77 6.62 -11.31 3.89
N ARG A 78 5.67 -10.69 3.17
CA ARG A 78 4.23 -10.97 3.30
C ARG A 78 3.89 -12.41 2.96
N LYS A 79 4.64 -13.06 2.05
CA LYS A 79 4.47 -14.50 1.75
C LYS A 79 4.84 -15.41 2.92
N LYS A 80 5.67 -14.94 3.86
CA LYS A 80 5.97 -15.66 5.11
C LYS A 80 4.84 -15.52 6.13
N VAL A 81 4.09 -14.42 6.08
CA VAL A 81 2.93 -14.16 6.94
C VAL A 81 1.69 -14.88 6.41
N LEU A 82 1.42 -14.73 5.12
CA LEU A 82 0.30 -15.33 4.41
C LEU A 82 0.82 -15.95 3.10
N PRO A 83 1.01 -17.29 3.04
CA PRO A 83 1.54 -17.96 1.85
C PRO A 83 0.73 -17.73 0.56
N THR A 84 -0.55 -17.39 0.68
CA THR A 84 -1.43 -17.08 -0.46
C THR A 84 -1.32 -15.63 -0.95
N TYR A 85 -0.52 -14.79 -0.30
CA TYR A 85 -0.37 -13.38 -0.67
C TYR A 85 0.16 -13.23 -2.11
N LYS A 86 -0.59 -12.50 -2.94
CA LYS A 86 -0.39 -12.29 -4.38
C LYS A 86 -0.35 -13.56 -5.23
N SER A 87 -0.80 -14.71 -4.72
CA SER A 87 -0.77 -15.98 -5.49
C SER A 87 -1.75 -15.99 -6.66
N ASN A 88 -2.80 -15.17 -6.62
CA ASN A 88 -3.70 -14.90 -7.74
C ASN A 88 -3.00 -14.27 -8.95
N ARG A 89 -1.77 -13.77 -8.79
CA ARG A 89 -0.94 -13.22 -9.87
C ARG A 89 0.02 -14.24 -10.46
N ASP A 90 0.13 -15.43 -9.87
CA ASP A 90 1.03 -16.47 -10.34
C ASP A 90 0.61 -16.94 -11.74
N GLY A 91 1.58 -16.98 -12.66
CA GLY A 91 1.34 -17.35 -14.06
C GLY A 91 0.72 -16.24 -14.92
N ILE A 92 0.36 -15.08 -14.37
CA ILE A 92 -0.05 -13.92 -15.18
C ILE A 92 1.18 -13.37 -15.91
N ARG A 93 1.11 -13.30 -17.25
CA ARG A 93 2.18 -12.74 -18.07
C ARG A 93 2.41 -11.26 -17.72
N ARG A 94 3.65 -10.91 -17.40
CA ARG A 94 4.08 -9.53 -17.24
C ARG A 94 4.39 -8.88 -18.61
N PRO A 95 4.25 -7.55 -18.75
CA PRO A 95 4.63 -6.84 -19.96
C PRO A 95 6.07 -7.15 -20.38
N MET A 96 6.31 -7.34 -21.67
CA MET A 96 7.56 -7.91 -22.19
C MET A 96 8.80 -7.11 -21.79
N ILE A 97 8.69 -5.78 -21.80
CA ILE A 97 9.83 -4.89 -21.54
C ILE A 97 9.93 -4.43 -20.08
N LEU A 98 9.12 -4.97 -19.16
CA LEU A 98 9.13 -4.54 -17.76
C LEU A 98 10.54 -4.67 -17.13
N GLY A 99 11.24 -5.77 -17.41
CA GLY A 99 12.63 -5.97 -16.94
C GLY A 99 13.57 -4.89 -17.47
N ALA A 100 13.52 -4.62 -18.78
CA ALA A 100 14.34 -3.60 -19.42
C ALA A 100 14.08 -2.18 -18.88
N LEU A 101 12.84 -1.86 -18.50
CA LEU A 101 12.52 -0.58 -17.86
C LEU A 101 13.04 -0.50 -16.42
N LYS A 102 12.98 -1.59 -15.65
CA LYS A 102 13.58 -1.63 -14.30
C LYS A 102 15.10 -1.50 -14.36
N GLU A 103 15.76 -2.18 -15.29
CA GLU A 103 17.20 -2.04 -15.53
C GLU A 103 17.58 -0.60 -15.92
N HIS A 104 16.77 0.05 -16.77
CA HIS A 104 16.96 1.45 -17.13
C HIS A 104 16.82 2.38 -15.92
N ILE A 105 15.84 2.14 -15.05
CA ILE A 105 15.67 2.88 -13.79
C ILE A 105 16.93 2.75 -12.93
N GLU A 106 17.39 1.52 -12.69
CA GLU A 106 18.57 1.24 -11.86
C GLU A 106 19.86 1.84 -12.43
N ALA A 107 19.99 1.92 -13.75
CA ALA A 107 21.18 2.47 -14.40
C ALA A 107 21.24 4.01 -14.40
N ASN A 108 20.09 4.69 -14.43
CA ASN A 108 20.03 6.13 -14.70
C ASN A 108 19.49 6.98 -13.55
N TYR A 109 18.85 6.36 -12.55
CA TYR A 109 18.26 7.07 -11.41
C TYR A 109 18.85 6.59 -10.09
N GLU A 110 18.76 7.45 -9.08
CA GLU A 110 19.00 7.00 -7.72
C GLU A 110 17.88 6.06 -7.29
N THR A 111 18.23 4.81 -6.98
CA THR A 111 17.27 3.79 -6.58
C THR A 111 17.43 3.35 -5.13
N PHE A 112 16.30 2.98 -4.52
CA PHE A 112 16.29 2.31 -3.23
C PHE A 112 15.52 1.00 -3.33
N THR A 113 16.22 -0.08 -3.00
CA THR A 113 15.66 -1.42 -2.81
C THR A 113 16.10 -1.93 -1.44
N ARG A 114 15.24 -2.69 -0.78
CA ARG A 114 15.54 -3.32 0.52
C ARG A 114 15.19 -4.80 0.47
N PRO A 115 16.05 -5.69 0.99
CA PRO A 115 15.78 -7.13 0.98
C PRO A 115 14.40 -7.44 1.56
N THR A 116 13.68 -8.33 0.90
CA THR A 116 12.35 -8.84 1.25
C THR A 116 11.19 -7.84 1.22
N LEU A 117 11.43 -6.59 0.81
CA LEU A 117 10.44 -5.52 0.83
C LEU A 117 9.91 -5.19 -0.56
N GLU A 118 8.65 -4.74 -0.62
CA GLU A 118 8.07 -4.17 -1.82
C GLU A 118 8.40 -2.68 -1.93
N ALA A 119 8.30 -2.11 -3.14
CA ALA A 119 8.55 -0.69 -3.37
C ALA A 119 7.75 0.20 -2.41
N ASP A 120 6.49 -0.16 -2.13
CA ASP A 120 5.61 0.56 -1.21
C ASP A 120 6.16 0.64 0.22
N ASP A 121 6.77 -0.44 0.72
CA ASP A 121 7.40 -0.45 2.04
C ASP A 121 8.63 0.45 2.08
N VAL A 122 9.43 0.43 1.01
CA VAL A 122 10.59 1.31 0.88
C VAL A 122 10.14 2.77 0.84
N LEU A 123 9.09 3.08 0.08
CA LEU A 123 8.47 4.41 0.04
C LEU A 123 7.99 4.83 1.42
N GLY A 124 7.28 3.96 2.13
CA GLY A 124 6.75 4.23 3.47
C GLY A 124 7.85 4.52 4.49
N ILE A 125 8.91 3.71 4.50
CA ILE A 125 10.09 3.89 5.33
C ILE A 125 10.78 5.21 5.01
N LEU A 126 11.08 5.49 3.73
CA LEU A 126 11.80 6.70 3.34
C LEU A 126 10.98 7.98 3.61
N LEU A 127 9.66 7.94 3.37
CA LEU A 127 8.78 9.08 3.62
C LEU A 127 8.76 9.46 5.10
N THR A 128 8.70 8.47 5.99
CA THR A 128 8.59 8.69 7.44
C THR A 128 9.95 8.84 8.13
N ASN A 129 11.06 8.47 7.49
CA ASN A 129 12.40 8.56 8.10
C ASN A 129 12.99 9.98 8.01
N PRO A 130 13.22 10.69 9.14
CA PRO A 130 13.72 12.06 9.12
C PRO A 130 15.23 12.19 8.86
N LYS A 131 15.98 11.09 8.84
CA LYS A 131 17.46 11.08 8.83
C LYS A 131 18.06 10.69 7.47
N VAL A 132 17.43 9.74 6.76
CA VAL A 132 18.00 9.15 5.53
C VAL A 132 17.96 10.14 4.38
N ILE A 133 16.85 10.87 4.23
CA ILE A 133 16.67 11.89 3.21
C ILE A 133 16.25 13.19 3.91
N PRO A 134 17.10 14.24 3.88
CA PRO A 134 16.76 15.53 4.45
C PRO A 134 15.78 16.29 3.53
N GLY A 135 15.07 17.25 4.10
CA GLY A 135 14.18 18.13 3.34
C GLY A 135 12.74 17.59 3.22
N GLU A 136 11.98 18.23 2.34
CA GLU A 136 10.60 17.82 2.06
C GLU A 136 10.61 16.61 1.14
N LYS A 137 9.72 15.65 1.42
CA LYS A 137 9.59 14.41 0.65
C LYS A 137 8.16 14.27 0.21
N ILE A 138 7.97 13.95 -1.06
CA ILE A 138 6.66 13.73 -1.66
C ILE A 138 6.68 12.34 -2.28
N VAL A 139 5.82 11.44 -1.81
CA VAL A 139 5.59 10.16 -2.49
C VAL A 139 4.77 10.42 -3.75
N VAL A 140 5.25 9.92 -4.87
CA VAL A 140 4.57 9.95 -6.17
C VAL A 140 4.16 8.52 -6.51
N THR A 141 2.86 8.28 -6.46
CA THR A 141 2.25 6.98 -6.72
C THR A 141 0.79 7.15 -7.12
N GLU A 142 0.27 6.21 -7.90
CA GLU A 142 -1.18 6.12 -8.12
C GLU A 142 -1.86 5.13 -7.18
N ASP A 143 -1.08 4.33 -6.45
CA ASP A 143 -1.60 3.38 -5.48
C ASP A 143 -2.19 4.13 -4.28
N LYS A 144 -3.45 3.83 -3.99
CA LYS A 144 -4.19 4.44 -2.89
C LYS A 144 -3.80 3.83 -1.54
N ASP A 145 -3.25 2.62 -1.53
CA ASP A 145 -2.96 1.87 -0.30
C ASP A 145 -1.78 2.52 0.45
N LEU A 146 -0.89 3.21 -0.27
CA LEU A 146 0.14 4.10 0.29
C LEU A 146 -0.41 5.26 1.13
N ARG A 147 -1.72 5.57 1.06
CA ARG A 147 -2.37 6.50 1.99
C ARG A 147 -2.43 5.97 3.43
N SER A 148 -2.06 4.72 3.68
CA SER A 148 -1.80 4.16 5.02
C SER A 148 -0.45 4.60 5.64
N VAL A 149 0.33 5.42 4.92
CA VAL A 149 1.58 6.04 5.39
C VAL A 149 1.40 7.56 5.58
N PRO A 150 1.79 8.13 6.73
CA PRO A 150 1.74 9.57 6.93
C PRO A 150 2.84 10.30 6.15
N GLY A 151 2.50 11.45 5.57
CA GLY A 151 3.44 12.25 4.77
C GLY A 151 2.77 13.04 3.65
N LEU A 152 3.56 13.58 2.73
CA LEU A 152 3.04 14.20 1.51
C LEU A 152 2.98 13.16 0.40
N HIS A 153 1.83 13.12 -0.26
CA HIS A 153 1.55 12.19 -1.34
C HIS A 153 1.00 12.97 -2.53
N TRP A 154 1.35 12.54 -3.74
CA TRP A 154 0.83 13.13 -4.96
C TRP A 154 0.51 12.04 -5.98
N ASN A 155 -0.77 11.95 -6.36
CA ASN A 155 -1.24 11.06 -7.42
C ASN A 155 -1.31 11.82 -8.76
N PRO A 156 -0.45 11.51 -9.75
CA PRO A 156 -0.38 12.26 -11.01
C PRO A 156 -1.69 12.26 -11.82
N LYS A 157 -2.55 11.26 -11.64
CA LYS A 157 -3.85 11.16 -12.33
C LYS A 157 -4.98 11.94 -11.66
N LYS A 158 -4.86 12.25 -10.36
CA LYS A 158 -5.98 12.77 -9.56
C LYS A 158 -5.68 14.10 -8.88
N ASP A 159 -4.44 14.31 -8.45
CA ASP A 159 -4.07 15.41 -7.58
C ASP A 159 -3.45 16.56 -8.40
N THR A 160 -3.97 17.76 -8.22
CA THR A 160 -3.35 18.97 -8.81
C THR A 160 -2.17 19.50 -8.00
N LYS A 161 -2.08 19.11 -6.73
CA LYS A 161 -1.02 19.47 -5.76
C LYS A 161 -0.82 18.33 -4.75
N PRO A 162 0.35 18.22 -4.08
CA PRO A 162 0.56 17.26 -3.02
C PRO A 162 -0.48 17.38 -1.90
N VAL A 163 -0.92 16.24 -1.38
CA VAL A 163 -1.89 16.12 -0.28
C VAL A 163 -1.20 15.50 0.92
N ARG A 164 -1.28 16.19 2.06
CA ARG A 164 -0.74 15.69 3.33
C ARG A 164 -1.70 14.67 3.96
N VAL A 165 -1.16 13.51 4.29
CA VAL A 165 -1.81 12.47 5.10
C VAL A 165 -1.25 12.56 6.52
N SER A 166 -2.12 12.75 7.50
CA SER A 166 -1.76 12.72 8.93
C SER A 166 -1.62 11.28 9.44
N VAL A 167 -0.99 11.09 10.59
CA VAL A 167 -0.86 9.77 11.24
C VAL A 167 -2.23 9.14 11.49
N ALA A 168 -3.19 9.90 12.03
CA ALA A 168 -4.54 9.41 12.29
C ALA A 168 -5.28 8.98 11.00
N GLN A 169 -5.12 9.71 9.90
CA GLN A 169 -5.69 9.31 8.61
C GLN A 169 -5.01 8.04 8.07
N ALA A 170 -3.70 7.94 8.20
CA ALA A 170 -2.92 6.79 7.77
C ALA A 170 -3.30 5.53 8.54
N ASP A 171 -3.42 5.62 9.87
CA ASP A 171 -3.86 4.52 10.73
C ASP A 171 -5.30 4.10 10.44
N ARG A 172 -6.19 5.07 10.15
CA ARG A 172 -7.56 4.80 9.73
C ARG A 172 -7.60 3.96 8.44
N GLU A 173 -6.85 4.34 7.41
CA GLU A 173 -6.80 3.58 6.15
C GLU A 173 -6.23 2.18 6.36
N PHE A 174 -5.19 2.05 7.19
CA PHE A 174 -4.61 0.78 7.58
C PHE A 174 -5.62 -0.17 8.26
N TYR A 175 -6.35 0.30 9.28
CA TYR A 175 -7.37 -0.51 9.95
C TYR A 175 -8.56 -0.79 9.04
N ALA A 176 -8.96 0.17 8.19
CA ALA A 176 -10.03 -0.03 7.23
C ALA A 176 -9.68 -1.13 6.21
N GLN A 177 -8.43 -1.16 5.72
CA GLN A 177 -7.94 -2.20 4.81
C GLN A 177 -7.77 -3.55 5.51
N THR A 178 -7.36 -3.56 6.79
CA THR A 178 -7.33 -4.79 7.60
C THR A 178 -8.71 -5.45 7.63
N LEU A 179 -9.78 -4.67 7.82
CA LEU A 179 -11.16 -5.19 7.76
C LEU A 179 -11.63 -5.54 6.35
N SER A 180 -11.31 -4.73 5.34
CA SER A 180 -11.85 -4.95 3.99
C SER A 180 -11.09 -5.96 3.15
N GLY A 181 -9.84 -6.26 3.54
CA GLY A 181 -8.90 -6.97 2.70
C GLY A 181 -8.47 -6.18 1.48
N ASP A 182 -7.64 -6.82 0.67
CA ASP A 182 -7.40 -6.46 -0.72
C ASP A 182 -7.34 -7.74 -1.59
N MET A 183 -8.36 -7.91 -2.42
CA MET A 183 -8.45 -9.05 -3.33
C MET A 183 -7.44 -8.96 -4.49
N VAL A 184 -6.93 -7.77 -4.82
CA VAL A 184 -5.88 -7.62 -5.82
C VAL A 184 -4.59 -8.26 -5.31
N ASP A 185 -4.31 -8.13 -4.01
CA ASP A 185 -3.23 -8.79 -3.27
C ASP A 185 -3.56 -10.20 -2.74
N GLY A 186 -4.78 -10.69 -2.95
CA GLY A 186 -5.17 -12.07 -2.62
C GLY A 186 -5.49 -12.33 -1.15
N TYR A 187 -5.90 -11.31 -0.37
CA TYR A 187 -6.39 -11.49 1.00
C TYR A 187 -7.73 -10.79 1.23
N GLY A 188 -8.69 -11.49 1.84
CA GLY A 188 -10.10 -11.06 1.86
C GLY A 188 -10.55 -10.21 3.06
N GLY A 189 -9.70 -9.99 4.06
CA GLY A 189 -10.10 -9.28 5.29
C GLY A 189 -11.18 -10.01 6.09
N CYS A 190 -12.05 -9.24 6.75
CA CYS A 190 -13.21 -9.74 7.49
C CYS A 190 -14.39 -10.02 6.53
N PRO A 191 -15.02 -11.20 6.58
CA PRO A 191 -16.14 -11.55 5.71
C PRO A 191 -17.29 -10.53 5.73
N ASN A 192 -17.81 -10.20 4.54
CA ASN A 192 -18.93 -9.28 4.33
C ASN A 192 -18.69 -7.82 4.75
N ILE A 193 -17.43 -7.41 4.94
CA ILE A 193 -17.07 -6.01 5.23
C ILE A 193 -16.30 -5.44 4.05
N GLY A 194 -16.98 -4.70 3.18
CA GLY A 194 -16.33 -3.95 2.10
C GLY A 194 -15.68 -2.65 2.58
N TYR A 195 -14.89 -2.03 1.70
CA TYR A 195 -14.10 -0.83 2.01
C TYR A 195 -14.88 0.36 2.58
N VAL A 196 -16.10 0.62 2.09
CA VAL A 196 -16.95 1.69 2.64
C VAL A 196 -17.36 1.37 4.07
N ARG A 197 -17.77 0.12 4.31
CA ARG A 197 -18.22 -0.33 5.62
C ARG A 197 -17.08 -0.39 6.64
N SER A 198 -15.87 -0.78 6.22
CA SER A 198 -14.71 -0.81 7.10
C SER A 198 -14.34 0.58 7.59
N ARG A 199 -14.35 1.59 6.71
CA ARG A 199 -14.15 2.99 7.08
C ARG A 199 -15.17 3.50 8.11
N GLU A 200 -16.45 3.18 7.92
CA GLU A 200 -17.49 3.50 8.91
C GLU A 200 -17.24 2.84 10.28
N ILE A 201 -16.80 1.58 10.29
CA ILE A 201 -16.49 0.87 11.54
C ILE A 201 -15.34 1.56 12.29
N VAL A 202 -14.29 1.92 11.57
CA VAL A 202 -13.10 2.57 12.14
C VAL A 202 -13.43 3.99 12.61
N ASP A 203 -14.16 4.78 11.82
CA ASP A 203 -14.56 6.15 12.19
C ASP A 203 -15.43 6.19 13.44
N GLU A 204 -16.34 5.24 13.56
CA GLU A 204 -17.22 5.16 14.72
C GLU A 204 -16.54 4.54 15.94
N GLY A 205 -15.36 3.91 15.81
CA GLY A 205 -14.83 3.03 16.85
C GLY A 205 -15.87 1.98 17.24
N ARG A 206 -16.42 1.27 16.24
CA ARG A 206 -17.59 0.41 16.42
C ARG A 206 -17.20 -0.98 16.92
N LEU A 207 -17.18 -1.14 18.24
CA LEU A 207 -17.00 -2.42 18.94
C LEU A 207 -18.27 -3.26 18.86
N LEU A 208 -18.13 -4.57 18.70
CA LEU A 208 -19.22 -5.53 18.83
C LEU A 208 -19.07 -6.35 20.11
N VAL A 209 -20.04 -6.23 21.02
CA VAL A 209 -20.04 -7.00 22.27
C VAL A 209 -20.93 -8.22 22.11
N ARG A 210 -20.35 -9.40 22.29
CA ARG A 210 -21.08 -10.67 22.31
C ARG A 210 -21.87 -10.79 23.61
N THR A 211 -23.19 -10.89 23.51
CA THR A 211 -24.08 -11.11 24.66
C THR A 211 -24.84 -12.42 24.50
N GLU A 212 -25.15 -13.05 25.62
CA GLU A 212 -25.97 -14.25 25.68
C GLU A 212 -27.21 -13.96 26.53
N ASP A 213 -28.38 -14.11 25.92
CA ASP A 213 -29.66 -13.91 26.59
C ASP A 213 -30.49 -15.20 26.55
N GLU A 214 -31.13 -15.54 27.67
CA GLU A 214 -32.11 -16.62 27.69
C GLU A 214 -33.41 -16.17 27.01
N ILE A 215 -33.93 -16.99 26.09
CA ILE A 215 -35.22 -16.76 25.47
C ILE A 215 -36.33 -16.99 26.51
N LYS A 216 -37.01 -15.92 26.94
CA LYS A 216 -38.00 -15.99 28.03
C LYS A 216 -39.39 -16.51 27.64
N ARG A 217 -39.74 -16.52 26.34
CA ARG A 217 -41.10 -16.83 25.85
C ARG A 217 -41.07 -17.48 24.47
N GLY A 218 -42.12 -18.25 24.14
CA GLY A 218 -42.32 -18.87 22.83
C GLY A 218 -41.79 -20.30 22.73
N LYS A 219 -41.80 -20.86 21.51
CA LYS A 219 -41.43 -22.27 21.25
C LYS A 219 -39.99 -22.62 21.67
N ASN A 220 -39.11 -21.63 21.74
CA ASN A 220 -37.70 -21.78 22.09
C ASN A 220 -37.38 -21.26 23.50
N ALA A 221 -38.39 -21.11 24.38
CA ALA A 221 -38.15 -20.64 25.74
C ALA A 221 -37.15 -21.54 26.49
N GLY A 222 -36.22 -20.94 27.23
CA GLY A 222 -35.13 -21.64 27.93
C GLY A 222 -33.87 -21.89 27.08
N GLN A 223 -33.86 -21.58 25.78
CA GLN A 223 -32.65 -21.64 24.96
C GLN A 223 -31.84 -20.34 25.03
N THR A 224 -30.51 -20.45 24.91
CA THR A 224 -29.60 -19.30 24.83
C THR A 224 -29.60 -18.70 23.42
N ARG A 225 -29.79 -17.38 23.33
CA ARG A 225 -29.62 -16.59 22.11
C ARG A 225 -28.35 -15.77 22.21
N VAL A 226 -27.41 -16.01 21.29
CA VAL A 226 -26.22 -15.16 21.13
C VAL A 226 -26.59 -13.93 20.30
N GLN A 227 -26.21 -12.76 20.76
CA GLN A 227 -26.34 -11.50 20.04
C GLN A 227 -25.01 -10.74 20.01
N TRP A 228 -24.90 -9.82 19.06
CA TRP A 228 -23.76 -8.91 18.93
C TRP A 228 -24.28 -7.49 18.97
N LEU A 229 -24.04 -6.78 20.06
CA LEU A 229 -24.47 -5.41 20.26
C LEU A 229 -23.37 -4.45 19.83
N ALA A 230 -23.69 -3.49 18.96
CA ALA A 230 -22.75 -2.48 18.51
C ALA A 230 -22.65 -1.34 19.54
N GLN A 231 -21.43 -0.97 19.89
CA GLN A 231 -21.10 0.19 20.70
C GLN A 231 -20.18 1.10 19.90
N ALA A 232 -20.53 2.37 19.77
CA ALA A 232 -19.70 3.38 19.10
C ALA A 232 -18.87 4.17 20.12
N GLY A 233 -17.79 4.78 19.66
CA GLY A 233 -16.88 5.58 20.46
C GLY A 233 -15.87 4.77 21.26
N HIS A 234 -15.61 3.51 20.87
CA HIS A 234 -14.58 2.71 21.53
C HIS A 234 -13.18 3.24 21.18
N GLY A 235 -12.34 3.45 22.20
CA GLY A 235 -11.02 4.07 22.03
C GLY A 235 -9.95 3.13 21.49
N ASP A 236 -10.12 1.82 21.68
CA ASP A 236 -9.24 0.81 21.09
C ASP A 236 -9.83 0.33 19.75
N LEU A 237 -9.18 0.74 18.65
CA LEU A 237 -9.56 0.33 17.31
C LEU A 237 -9.25 -1.13 17.03
N TRP A 238 -8.19 -1.69 17.62
CA TRP A 238 -7.85 -3.09 17.42
C TRP A 238 -8.91 -4.02 18.00
N GLU A 239 -9.39 -3.74 19.22
CA GLU A 239 -10.51 -4.48 19.80
C GLU A 239 -11.77 -4.37 18.93
N CYS A 240 -12.02 -3.20 18.31
CA CYS A 240 -13.08 -3.08 17.31
C CYS A 240 -12.85 -4.07 16.16
N ILE A 241 -11.68 -4.07 15.52
CA ILE A 241 -11.37 -4.97 14.40
C ILE A 241 -11.61 -6.43 14.78
N VAL A 242 -11.02 -6.87 15.91
CA VAL A 242 -11.11 -8.25 16.40
C VAL A 242 -12.57 -8.65 16.61
N SER A 243 -13.40 -7.79 17.22
CA SER A 243 -14.81 -8.10 17.45
C SER A 243 -15.62 -8.34 16.16
N HIS A 244 -15.26 -7.72 15.04
CA HIS A 244 -15.89 -8.00 13.73
C HIS A 244 -15.43 -9.34 13.15
N TYR A 245 -14.15 -9.67 13.28
CA TYR A 245 -13.63 -10.99 12.90
C TYR A 245 -14.29 -12.11 13.72
N GLU A 246 -14.39 -11.95 15.04
CA GLU A 246 -15.04 -12.93 15.92
C GLU A 246 -16.52 -13.13 15.59
N LYS A 247 -17.26 -12.05 15.28
CA LYS A 247 -18.64 -12.15 14.80
C LYS A 247 -18.74 -12.94 13.49
N ALA A 248 -17.74 -12.84 12.62
CA ALA A 248 -17.66 -13.60 11.39
C ALA A 248 -17.20 -15.06 11.59
N GLY A 249 -16.93 -15.48 12.83
CA GLY A 249 -16.43 -16.82 13.16
C GLY A 249 -14.93 -17.01 12.94
N LEU A 250 -14.18 -15.91 12.84
CA LEU A 250 -12.72 -15.88 12.74
C LEU A 250 -12.08 -15.52 14.09
N THR A 251 -10.76 -15.57 14.15
CA THR A 251 -9.97 -15.31 15.36
C THR A 251 -9.19 -14.00 15.27
N GLU A 252 -8.68 -13.51 16.40
CA GLU A 252 -7.71 -12.41 16.42
C GLU A 252 -6.46 -12.73 15.58
N ALA A 253 -6.04 -14.00 15.48
CA ALA A 253 -4.91 -14.39 14.65
C ALA A 253 -5.18 -14.17 13.15
N ASP A 254 -6.43 -14.35 12.70
CA ASP A 254 -6.84 -14.07 11.32
C ASP A 254 -6.82 -12.55 11.05
N ALA A 255 -7.31 -11.75 12.01
CA ALA A 255 -7.23 -10.30 11.95
C ALA A 255 -5.77 -9.82 11.90
N LEU A 256 -4.90 -10.42 12.72
CA LEU A 256 -3.48 -10.07 12.82
C LEU A 256 -2.71 -10.43 11.55
N ALA A 257 -3.03 -11.56 10.93
CA ALA A 257 -2.46 -11.93 9.63
C ALA A 257 -2.85 -10.91 8.56
N ALA A 258 -4.13 -10.52 8.49
CA ALA A 258 -4.61 -9.49 7.57
C ALA A 258 -3.93 -8.13 7.81
N ALA A 259 -3.81 -7.71 9.08
CA ALA A 259 -3.15 -6.47 9.46
C ALA A 259 -1.67 -6.47 9.02
N ARG A 260 -0.95 -7.57 9.25
CA ARG A 260 0.48 -7.67 8.91
C ARG A 260 0.75 -7.63 7.40
N VAL A 261 -0.16 -8.15 6.57
CA VAL A 261 -0.01 -8.04 5.11
C VAL A 261 -0.52 -6.70 4.57
N ALA A 262 -1.51 -6.08 5.21
CA ALA A 262 -2.02 -4.75 4.86
C ALA A 262 -1.08 -3.60 5.28
N ARG A 263 -0.24 -3.81 6.31
CA ARG A 263 0.68 -2.78 6.80
C ARG A 263 1.76 -2.48 5.76
N ILE A 264 1.76 -1.26 5.24
CA ILE A 264 2.93 -0.68 4.58
C ILE A 264 3.87 -0.16 5.66
N LEU A 265 5.15 -0.55 5.57
CA LEU A 265 6.12 -0.28 6.62
C LEU A 265 6.41 1.23 6.73
N ARG A 266 6.45 1.72 7.97
CA ARG A 266 6.99 3.03 8.34
C ARG A 266 8.42 2.89 8.87
N THR A 267 9.09 4.01 9.12
CA THR A 267 10.49 4.01 9.55
C THR A 267 10.73 3.22 10.84
N GLU A 268 9.73 3.14 11.72
CA GLU A 268 9.74 2.37 12.97
C GLU A 268 9.51 0.87 12.75
N ASP A 269 8.92 0.49 11.61
CA ASP A 269 8.56 -0.89 11.27
C ASP A 269 9.74 -1.63 10.59
N TYR A 270 10.97 -1.10 10.67
CA TYR A 270 12.15 -1.69 10.02
C TYR A 270 13.37 -1.73 10.94
N ASP A 271 13.93 -2.94 11.14
CA ASP A 271 15.20 -3.11 11.85
C ASP A 271 16.36 -2.85 10.89
N TYR A 272 16.93 -1.64 10.94
CA TYR A 272 18.06 -1.24 10.09
C TYR A 272 19.34 -2.03 10.33
N LYS A 273 19.50 -2.67 11.50
CA LYS A 273 20.71 -3.45 11.82
C LYS A 273 20.61 -4.84 11.20
N LYS A 274 19.47 -5.50 11.37
CA LYS A 274 19.20 -6.83 10.83
C LYS A 274 18.74 -6.82 9.38
N LYS A 275 18.31 -5.66 8.89
CA LYS A 275 17.73 -5.44 7.56
C LYS A 275 16.46 -6.24 7.31
N GLU A 276 15.61 -6.34 8.33
CA GLU A 276 14.36 -7.10 8.29
C GLU A 276 13.17 -6.25 8.74
N PRO A 277 11.95 -6.52 8.23
CA PRO A 277 10.75 -5.86 8.70
C PRO A 277 10.42 -6.27 10.14
N ILE A 278 9.97 -5.31 10.93
CA ILE A 278 9.33 -5.55 12.23
C ILE A 278 7.84 -5.70 11.94
N LEU A 279 7.32 -6.92 12.12
CA LEU A 279 5.90 -7.17 11.88
C LEU A 279 5.04 -6.39 12.86
N TRP A 280 4.02 -5.73 12.34
CA TRP A 280 3.08 -4.93 13.12
C TRP A 280 2.46 -5.74 14.27
N GLN A 281 2.27 -5.06 15.40
CA GLN A 281 1.59 -5.56 16.58
C GLN A 281 0.60 -4.50 17.09
N PRO A 282 -0.53 -4.91 17.69
CA PRO A 282 -1.55 -3.98 18.17
C PRO A 282 -1.17 -3.21 19.45
N TYR A 283 -0.22 -3.70 20.24
CA TYR A 283 0.15 -3.13 21.55
C TYR A 283 1.58 -2.56 21.59
N SER A 284 2.12 -2.18 20.42
CA SER A 284 3.50 -1.67 20.27
C SER A 284 3.61 -0.16 20.37
#